data_AF-A0A848ZFL0-F1
#
_entry.id   AF-A0A848ZFL0-F1
#
_cell.length_a   1.000
_cell.length_b   1.000
_cell.length_c   1.000
_cell.angle_alpha   90.00
_cell.angle_beta   90.00
_cell.angle_gamma   90.00
#
_symmetry.space_group_name_H-M   'P 1'
#
loop_
_entity.id
_entity.type
_entity.pdbx_description
1 polymer ?
#
loop_
_entity_poly.entity_id
_entity_poly.type
_entity_poly.pdbx_seq_one_letter_code
_entity_poly.pdbx_strand_id
1 'polypeptide(L)'
;MGNAYRTIAVREDKCDGCGKCVEACAEIKAGTRDVAHSRIKVAPEPGNNTFALALCRQCGDPHCVSNCPARALSKNVDTGIVEWDEDRCVDCQLCTMACAYAGITYNPLASQVMKCDMCGGDPACVKACPLPALELKMGADLYKSWGDLEDLFVPGLSACLGCNSELLIRHTLRRVGPNTVVATPPGCIPGVGTVGVNAKTGTKVPVFHPLLTNTASMLAGARRYYNRIGRDVTMLAFAGDGGAADVGFQSLSGAAERGEQMIYICVDNEGYMNTGVQRSSTTPFGAWTSTTPVGAVLRGKTRDAKPLPLLMVMHNCEYVATASTAFMEDFYAKLDKAIEAAKRGMAFIHVFSPCPTGWRYPPRQLIEVA
;
A
#
# COMPACT_ATOMS: atom_id res chain seq x y z
N MET A 1 8.12 -10.32 1.42
CA MET A 1 7.02 -9.60 0.73
C MET A 1 6.38 -10.57 -0.26
N GLY A 2 5.06 -10.50 -0.47
CA GLY A 2 4.38 -11.40 -1.40
C GLY A 2 4.79 -11.14 -2.83
N ASN A 3 4.92 -12.20 -3.64
CA ASN A 3 5.12 -12.08 -5.08
C ASN A 3 3.88 -11.44 -5.73
N ALA A 4 4.10 -10.53 -6.67
CA ALA A 4 3.05 -9.98 -7.52
C ALA A 4 2.93 -10.82 -8.79
N TYR A 5 1.70 -10.99 -9.28
CA TYR A 5 1.43 -11.87 -10.41
C TYR A 5 0.59 -11.14 -11.46
N ARG A 6 0.70 -11.57 -12.72
CA ARG A 6 -0.17 -11.06 -13.77
C ARG A 6 -1.61 -11.54 -13.55
N THR A 7 -2.55 -10.62 -13.64
CA THR A 7 -3.99 -10.87 -13.55
C THR A 7 -4.71 -10.12 -14.65
N ILE A 8 -5.94 -10.53 -14.96
CA ILE A 8 -6.77 -9.86 -15.94
C ILE A 8 -7.52 -8.73 -15.22
N ALA A 9 -7.13 -7.49 -15.51
CA ALA A 9 -7.84 -6.30 -15.08
C ALA A 9 -9.06 -6.07 -15.99
N VAL A 10 -10.18 -5.70 -15.38
CA VAL A 10 -11.44 -5.42 -16.07
C VAL A 10 -11.71 -3.92 -15.98
N ARG A 11 -12.01 -3.31 -17.13
CA ARG A 11 -12.39 -1.90 -17.29
C ARG A 11 -13.87 -1.86 -17.64
N GLU A 12 -14.71 -1.83 -16.60
CA GLU A 12 -16.17 -1.84 -16.72
C GLU A 12 -16.67 -0.63 -17.53
N ASP A 13 -15.98 0.51 -17.43
CA ASP A 13 -16.25 1.75 -18.17
C ASP A 13 -16.11 1.61 -19.70
N LYS A 14 -15.47 0.54 -20.18
CA LYS A 14 -15.23 0.29 -21.60
C LYS A 14 -15.96 -0.94 -22.15
N CYS A 15 -16.63 -1.72 -21.30
CA CYS A 15 -17.31 -2.92 -21.74
C CYS A 15 -18.66 -2.56 -22.38
N ASP A 16 -18.90 -3.05 -23.60
CA ASP A 16 -20.16 -2.89 -24.34
C ASP A 16 -21.04 -4.15 -24.31
N GLY A 17 -20.61 -5.19 -23.60
CA GLY A 17 -21.34 -6.46 -23.51
C GLY A 17 -21.27 -7.35 -24.75
N CYS A 18 -20.37 -7.10 -25.71
CA CYS A 18 -20.35 -7.82 -27.00
C CYS A 18 -20.05 -9.33 -26.94
N GLY A 19 -19.62 -9.88 -25.79
CA GLY A 19 -19.45 -11.33 -25.61
C GLY A 19 -18.25 -11.99 -26.30
N LYS A 20 -17.48 -11.27 -27.13
CA LYS A 20 -16.32 -11.83 -27.87
C LYS A 20 -15.27 -12.50 -26.99
N CYS A 21 -15.08 -11.99 -25.76
CA CYS A 21 -14.16 -12.58 -24.79
C CYS A 21 -14.64 -13.96 -24.27
N VAL A 22 -15.97 -14.16 -24.19
CA VAL A 22 -16.62 -15.41 -23.78
C VAL A 22 -16.47 -16.46 -24.88
N GLU A 23 -16.77 -16.08 -26.12
CA GLU A 23 -16.63 -16.97 -27.29
C GLU A 23 -15.18 -17.43 -27.47
N ALA A 24 -14.22 -16.50 -27.43
CA ALA A 24 -12.81 -16.82 -27.56
C ALA A 24 -12.31 -17.75 -26.43
N CYS A 25 -12.88 -17.63 -25.23
CA CYS A 25 -12.53 -18.50 -24.11
C CYS A 25 -13.10 -19.92 -24.29
N ALA A 26 -14.35 -20.05 -24.75
CA ALA A 26 -14.93 -21.35 -25.05
C ALA A 26 -14.16 -22.06 -26.19
N GLU A 27 -13.80 -21.31 -27.24
CA GLU A 27 -13.11 -21.86 -28.41
C GLU A 27 -11.74 -22.41 -28.05
N ILE A 28 -10.92 -21.63 -27.32
CA ILE A 28 -9.56 -22.09 -26.95
C ILE A 28 -9.56 -23.22 -25.91
N LYS A 29 -10.65 -23.39 -25.14
CA LYS A 29 -10.70 -24.35 -24.04
C LYS A 29 -11.46 -25.63 -24.34
N ALA A 30 -12.39 -25.58 -25.28
CA ALA A 30 -13.26 -26.71 -25.59
C ALA A 30 -13.51 -26.88 -27.10
N GLY A 31 -12.89 -26.06 -27.96
CA GLY A 31 -13.07 -26.15 -29.41
C GLY A 31 -14.49 -25.82 -29.89
N THR A 32 -15.26 -25.09 -29.07
CA THR A 32 -16.67 -24.76 -29.31
C THR A 32 -16.95 -23.29 -29.03
N ARG A 33 -18.03 -22.75 -29.61
CA ARG A 33 -18.55 -21.41 -29.27
C ARG A 33 -19.65 -21.44 -28.21
N ASP A 34 -19.96 -22.61 -27.67
CA ASP A 34 -20.92 -22.73 -26.57
C ASP A 34 -20.35 -22.07 -25.30
N VAL A 35 -21.00 -20.98 -24.88
CA VAL A 35 -20.63 -20.17 -23.73
C VAL A 35 -20.63 -20.95 -22.41
N ALA A 36 -21.31 -22.10 -22.34
CA ALA A 36 -21.28 -22.98 -21.20
C ALA A 36 -19.87 -23.50 -20.87
N HIS A 37 -18.96 -23.55 -21.85
CA HIS A 37 -17.56 -23.95 -21.68
C HIS A 37 -16.60 -22.78 -21.36
N SER A 38 -17.11 -21.55 -21.36
CA SER A 38 -16.30 -20.36 -21.08
C SER A 38 -16.00 -20.22 -19.58
N ARG A 39 -14.76 -19.85 -19.27
CA ARG A 39 -14.28 -19.51 -17.91
C ARG A 39 -14.41 -18.02 -17.58
N ILE A 40 -14.98 -17.25 -18.50
CA ILE A 40 -15.32 -15.84 -18.34
C ILE A 40 -16.78 -15.64 -18.75
N LYS A 41 -17.56 -14.91 -17.96
CA LYS A 41 -18.94 -14.56 -18.30
C LYS A 41 -19.14 -13.06 -18.19
N VAL A 42 -19.97 -12.52 -19.09
CA VAL A 42 -20.39 -11.12 -19.08
C VAL A 42 -21.85 -11.11 -18.64
N ALA A 43 -22.18 -10.29 -17.65
CA ALA A 43 -23.54 -10.13 -17.15
C ALA A 43 -23.88 -8.62 -17.10
N PRO A 44 -25.06 -8.21 -17.60
CA PRO A 44 -25.53 -6.85 -17.40
C PRO A 44 -25.80 -6.62 -15.91
N GLU A 45 -25.41 -5.47 -15.39
CA GLU A 45 -25.74 -5.12 -14.02
C GLU A 45 -27.16 -4.53 -13.91
N PRO A 46 -27.96 -4.95 -12.92
CA PRO A 46 -29.31 -4.42 -12.76
C PRO A 46 -29.31 -2.92 -12.43
N GLY A 47 -30.00 -2.11 -13.24
CA GLY A 47 -30.25 -0.70 -12.94
C GLY A 47 -29.16 0.27 -13.44
N ASN A 48 -28.12 -0.21 -14.11
CA ASN A 48 -27.15 0.61 -14.82
C ASN A 48 -26.96 0.10 -16.26
N ASN A 49 -26.30 0.90 -17.10
CA ASN A 49 -25.96 0.51 -18.47
C ASN A 49 -24.52 -0.03 -18.54
N THR A 50 -24.11 -0.78 -17.50
CA THR A 50 -22.75 -1.35 -17.39
C THR A 50 -22.79 -2.88 -17.28
N PHE A 51 -21.66 -3.50 -17.56
CA PHE A 51 -21.53 -4.95 -17.58
C PHE A 51 -20.49 -5.39 -16.55
N ALA A 52 -20.87 -6.32 -15.69
CA ALA A 52 -19.97 -7.00 -14.78
C ALA A 52 -19.42 -8.28 -15.43
N LEU A 53 -18.21 -8.66 -14.99
CA LEU A 53 -17.55 -9.86 -15.47
C LEU A 53 -17.32 -10.86 -14.34
N ALA A 54 -17.82 -12.08 -14.53
CA ALA A 54 -17.49 -13.22 -13.69
C ALA A 54 -16.22 -13.90 -14.24
N LEU A 55 -15.13 -13.80 -13.47
CA LEU A 55 -13.80 -14.30 -13.85
C LEU A 55 -12.96 -14.61 -12.60
N CYS A 56 -12.15 -15.67 -12.67
CA CYS A 56 -11.17 -15.95 -11.62
C CYS A 56 -10.13 -14.82 -11.54
N ARG A 57 -10.06 -14.15 -10.39
CA ARG A 57 -9.12 -13.05 -10.14
C ARG A 57 -7.71 -13.50 -9.70
N GLN A 58 -7.47 -14.81 -9.62
CA GLN A 58 -6.21 -15.38 -9.14
C GLN A 58 -5.80 -14.83 -7.76
N CYS A 59 -6.73 -14.81 -6.80
CA CYS A 59 -6.56 -14.20 -5.48
C CYS A 59 -5.25 -14.61 -4.79
N GLY A 60 -4.63 -13.66 -4.07
CA GLY A 60 -3.45 -13.93 -3.25
C GLY A 60 -3.76 -14.88 -2.08
N ASP A 61 -4.93 -14.69 -1.44
CA ASP A 61 -5.51 -15.59 -0.46
C ASP A 61 -6.79 -16.25 -1.03
N PRO A 62 -6.67 -17.36 -1.76
CA PRO A 62 -7.80 -17.97 -2.46
C PRO A 62 -8.67 -18.82 -1.53
N HIS A 63 -9.84 -18.31 -1.15
CA HIS A 63 -10.82 -19.08 -0.37
C HIS A 63 -11.28 -20.38 -1.05
N CYS A 64 -11.25 -20.45 -2.38
CA CYS A 64 -11.54 -21.70 -3.08
C CYS A 64 -10.53 -22.81 -2.77
N VAL A 65 -9.26 -22.47 -2.51
CA VAL A 65 -8.22 -23.43 -2.07
C VAL A 65 -8.47 -23.86 -0.64
N SER A 66 -8.70 -22.90 0.28
CA SER A 66 -8.92 -23.21 1.69
C SER A 66 -10.17 -24.06 1.94
N ASN A 67 -11.17 -23.96 1.07
CA ASN A 67 -12.42 -24.72 1.16
C ASN A 67 -12.44 -25.99 0.30
N CYS A 68 -11.33 -26.39 -0.34
CA CYS A 68 -11.28 -27.60 -1.14
C CYS A 68 -10.94 -28.83 -0.28
N PRO A 69 -11.92 -29.72 0.06
CA PRO A 69 -11.64 -30.87 0.92
C PRO A 69 -10.74 -31.91 0.24
N ALA A 70 -10.82 -32.02 -1.09
CA ALA A 70 -10.02 -32.96 -1.87
C ALA A 70 -8.58 -32.47 -2.14
N ARG A 71 -8.25 -31.22 -1.76
CA ARG A 71 -6.98 -30.57 -2.10
C ARG A 71 -6.66 -30.61 -3.60
N ALA A 72 -7.69 -30.50 -4.42
CA ALA A 72 -7.61 -30.41 -5.88
C ALA A 72 -7.27 -28.98 -6.36
N LEU A 73 -7.19 -28.01 -5.45
CA LEU A 73 -6.82 -26.63 -5.76
C LEU A 73 -5.57 -26.25 -4.97
N SER A 74 -4.64 -25.53 -5.60
CA SER A 74 -3.41 -25.04 -4.98
C SER A 74 -3.06 -23.66 -5.54
N LYS A 75 -2.29 -22.85 -4.79
CA LYS A 75 -1.75 -21.58 -5.28
C LYS A 75 -0.31 -21.80 -5.73
N ASN A 76 -0.03 -21.63 -7.02
CA ASN A 76 1.33 -21.64 -7.53
C ASN A 76 2.04 -20.34 -7.13
N VAL A 77 3.17 -20.44 -6.43
CA VAL A 77 3.93 -19.30 -5.88
C VAL A 77 4.84 -18.62 -6.89
N ASP A 78 5.09 -19.26 -8.03
CA ASP A 78 5.92 -18.72 -9.11
C ASP A 78 5.06 -17.98 -10.12
N THR A 79 3.91 -18.57 -10.51
CA THR A 79 3.03 -18.01 -11.54
C THR A 79 1.88 -17.19 -10.97
N GLY A 80 1.50 -17.43 -9.71
CA GLY A 80 0.32 -16.83 -9.08
C GLY A 80 -0.99 -17.41 -9.54
N ILE A 81 -0.97 -18.42 -10.39
CA ILE A 81 -2.18 -19.09 -10.84
C ILE A 81 -2.67 -19.98 -9.69
N VAL A 82 -3.94 -19.86 -9.33
CA VAL A 82 -4.60 -20.92 -8.57
C VAL A 82 -4.70 -22.08 -9.56
N GLU A 83 -4.06 -23.20 -9.30
CA GLU A 83 -4.08 -24.40 -10.13
C GLU A 83 -5.24 -25.31 -9.71
N TRP A 84 -5.71 -26.11 -10.66
CA TRP A 84 -6.75 -27.10 -10.43
C TRP A 84 -6.30 -28.43 -11.04
N ASP A 85 -6.34 -29.46 -10.19
CA ASP A 85 -5.99 -30.84 -10.51
C ASP A 85 -7.31 -31.61 -10.71
N GLU A 86 -7.58 -31.97 -11.98
CA GLU A 86 -8.79 -32.67 -12.39
C GLU A 86 -8.86 -34.06 -11.76
N ASP A 87 -7.74 -34.79 -11.71
CA ASP A 87 -7.68 -36.17 -11.20
C ASP A 87 -8.00 -36.28 -9.70
N ARG A 88 -7.76 -35.21 -8.95
CA ARG A 88 -8.11 -35.13 -7.52
C ARG A 88 -9.49 -34.55 -7.26
N CYS A 89 -10.10 -33.92 -8.25
CA CYS A 89 -11.37 -33.25 -8.05
C CYS A 89 -12.49 -34.29 -7.85
N VAL A 90 -13.38 -34.01 -6.90
CA VAL A 90 -14.56 -34.86 -6.61
C VAL A 90 -15.88 -34.13 -6.90
N ASP A 91 -15.81 -33.02 -7.64
CA ASP A 91 -16.95 -32.18 -8.07
C ASP A 91 -17.97 -31.83 -6.97
N CYS A 92 -17.52 -31.63 -5.74
CA CYS A 92 -18.39 -31.24 -4.61
C CYS A 92 -18.90 -29.79 -4.67
N GLN A 93 -18.41 -28.99 -5.62
CA GLN A 93 -18.79 -27.59 -5.87
C GLN A 93 -18.58 -26.60 -4.70
N LEU A 94 -17.96 -26.98 -3.59
CA LEU A 94 -17.67 -26.07 -2.47
C LEU A 94 -16.83 -24.85 -2.90
N CYS A 95 -15.94 -25.03 -3.87
CA CYS A 95 -15.13 -23.95 -4.42
C CYS A 95 -15.95 -22.89 -5.18
N THR A 96 -17.07 -23.27 -5.82
CA THR A 96 -17.96 -22.33 -6.52
C THR A 96 -18.70 -21.46 -5.51
N MET A 97 -19.17 -22.07 -4.42
CA MET A 97 -19.80 -21.38 -3.29
C MET A 97 -18.84 -20.44 -2.54
N ALA A 98 -17.58 -20.85 -2.39
CA ALA A 98 -16.56 -20.04 -1.72
C ALA A 98 -16.07 -18.84 -2.56
N CYS A 99 -16.34 -18.83 -3.87
CA CYS A 99 -15.83 -17.80 -4.76
C CYS A 99 -16.76 -16.59 -4.85
N ALA A 100 -16.38 -15.49 -4.19
CA ALA A 100 -17.12 -14.22 -4.25
C ALA A 100 -17.19 -13.59 -5.66
N TYR A 101 -16.38 -14.05 -6.61
CA TYR A 101 -16.27 -13.48 -7.96
C TYR A 101 -16.92 -14.33 -9.05
N ALA A 102 -17.55 -15.46 -8.69
CA ALA A 102 -18.04 -16.46 -9.64
C ALA A 102 -16.95 -16.89 -10.66
N GLY A 103 -15.68 -16.92 -10.23
CA GLY A 103 -14.52 -17.19 -11.08
C GLY A 103 -14.18 -18.67 -11.26
N ILE A 104 -14.77 -19.53 -10.42
CA ILE A 104 -14.80 -20.98 -10.59
C ILE A 104 -16.28 -21.40 -10.62
N THR A 105 -16.69 -22.06 -11.69
CA THR A 105 -18.10 -22.37 -11.96
C THR A 105 -18.24 -23.81 -12.40
N TYR A 106 -19.38 -24.44 -12.12
CA TYR A 106 -19.68 -25.78 -12.61
C TYR A 106 -20.13 -25.76 -14.08
N ASN A 107 -19.56 -26.64 -14.91
CA ASN A 107 -20.00 -26.90 -16.27
C ASN A 107 -20.89 -28.15 -16.28
N PRO A 108 -22.21 -28.02 -16.50
CA PRO A 108 -23.11 -29.17 -16.53
C PRO A 108 -22.90 -30.08 -17.74
N LEU A 109 -22.36 -29.56 -18.86
CA LEU A 109 -22.13 -30.35 -20.08
C LEU A 109 -20.88 -31.23 -19.97
N ALA A 110 -19.88 -30.75 -19.24
CA ALA A 110 -18.64 -31.49 -18.98
C ALA A 110 -18.66 -32.19 -17.60
N SER A 111 -19.74 -32.03 -16.83
CA SER A 111 -19.93 -32.54 -15.48
C SER A 111 -18.81 -32.20 -14.49
N GLN A 112 -18.11 -31.07 -14.69
CA GLN A 112 -16.93 -30.71 -13.91
C GLN A 112 -16.85 -29.20 -13.63
N VAL A 113 -16.11 -28.81 -12.59
CA VAL A 113 -15.79 -27.40 -12.37
C VAL A 113 -14.84 -26.85 -13.45
N MET A 114 -14.96 -25.56 -13.75
CA MET A 114 -14.07 -24.84 -14.64
C MET A 114 -13.61 -23.56 -13.99
N LYS A 115 -12.34 -23.23 -14.16
CA LYS A 115 -11.79 -21.92 -13.80
C LYS A 115 -10.75 -21.44 -14.80
N CYS A 116 -10.50 -20.14 -14.80
CA CYS A 116 -9.42 -19.55 -15.59
C CYS A 116 -8.06 -20.11 -15.15
N ASP A 117 -7.25 -20.49 -16.13
CA ASP A 117 -5.85 -20.92 -16.01
C ASP A 117 -4.89 -19.89 -16.64
N MET A 118 -5.40 -18.68 -16.92
CA MET A 118 -4.69 -17.59 -17.59
C MET A 118 -4.14 -17.94 -18.99
N CYS A 119 -4.59 -19.04 -19.61
CA CYS A 119 -4.05 -19.55 -20.88
C CYS A 119 -2.51 -19.60 -20.90
N GLY A 120 -1.89 -20.04 -19.80
CA GLY A 120 -0.42 -20.09 -19.69
C GLY A 120 0.25 -18.71 -19.64
N GLY A 121 -0.50 -17.65 -19.38
CA GLY A 121 0.00 -16.27 -19.30
C GLY A 121 -0.25 -15.41 -20.54
N ASP A 122 -0.91 -15.93 -21.57
CA ASP A 122 -1.34 -15.19 -22.77
C ASP A 122 -2.86 -15.38 -23.04
N PRO A 123 -3.75 -14.69 -22.29
CA PRO A 123 -5.18 -14.94 -22.34
C PRO A 123 -5.84 -14.61 -23.69
N ALA A 124 -6.53 -15.59 -24.28
CA ALA A 124 -7.29 -15.39 -25.53
C ALA A 124 -8.39 -14.33 -25.40
N CYS A 125 -9.06 -14.27 -24.24
CA CYS A 125 -10.13 -13.31 -23.97
C CYS A 125 -9.64 -11.84 -24.00
N VAL A 126 -8.41 -11.58 -23.55
CA VAL A 126 -7.78 -10.25 -23.61
C VAL A 126 -7.53 -9.86 -25.06
N LYS A 127 -6.96 -10.77 -25.87
CA LYS A 127 -6.69 -10.55 -27.30
C LYS A 127 -7.96 -10.33 -28.13
N ALA A 128 -9.06 -10.99 -27.77
CA ALA A 128 -10.33 -10.89 -28.47
C ALA A 128 -11.13 -9.62 -28.15
N CYS A 129 -10.76 -8.86 -27.11
CA CYS A 129 -11.51 -7.70 -26.66
C CYS A 129 -11.32 -6.50 -27.61
N PRO A 130 -12.37 -5.99 -28.28
CA PRO A 130 -12.25 -4.88 -29.22
C PRO A 130 -12.15 -3.50 -28.55
N LEU A 131 -12.61 -3.36 -27.30
CA LEU A 131 -12.75 -2.09 -26.58
C LEU A 131 -11.74 -1.91 -25.42
N PRO A 132 -10.53 -2.47 -25.54
CA PRO A 132 -9.59 -2.72 -24.43
C PRO A 132 -10.20 -2.80 -23.01
N ALA A 133 -11.34 -3.49 -22.87
CA ALA A 133 -12.03 -3.65 -21.59
C ALA A 133 -11.36 -4.71 -20.70
N LEU A 134 -10.52 -5.55 -21.30
CA LEU A 134 -9.70 -6.55 -20.63
C LEU A 134 -8.23 -6.22 -20.88
N GLU A 135 -7.44 -6.19 -19.81
CA GLU A 135 -6.00 -5.93 -19.87
C GLU A 135 -5.25 -6.91 -18.98
N LEU A 136 -4.13 -7.42 -19.45
CA LEU A 136 -3.23 -8.20 -18.58
C LEU A 136 -2.35 -7.20 -17.80
N LYS A 137 -2.59 -7.08 -16.50
CA LYS A 137 -1.81 -6.21 -15.60
C LYS A 137 -1.06 -7.02 -14.56
N MET A 138 0.06 -6.52 -14.08
CA MET A 138 0.63 -7.04 -12.84
C MET A 138 -0.25 -6.57 -11.69
N GLY A 139 -0.72 -7.49 -10.85
CA GLY A 139 -1.55 -7.17 -9.69
C GLY A 139 -0.84 -6.27 -8.67
N ALA A 140 0.48 -6.10 -8.79
CA ALA A 140 1.28 -5.19 -7.98
C ALA A 140 2.67 -4.90 -8.61
N ASP A 141 2.74 -4.12 -9.69
CA ASP A 141 4.01 -3.79 -10.40
C ASP A 141 5.10 -3.22 -9.46
N LEU A 142 4.68 -2.50 -8.42
CA LEU A 142 5.58 -1.98 -7.37
C LEU A 142 6.30 -3.06 -6.59
N TYR A 143 5.63 -4.16 -6.25
CA TYR A 143 6.26 -5.21 -5.47
C TYR A 143 7.23 -6.02 -6.31
N LYS A 144 7.18 -5.94 -7.64
CA LYS A 144 8.24 -6.47 -8.51
C LYS A 144 9.35 -5.46 -8.69
N SER A 145 9.02 -4.21 -9.06
CA SER A 145 10.02 -3.16 -9.32
C SER A 145 10.83 -2.75 -8.08
N TRP A 146 10.23 -2.80 -6.90
CA TRP A 146 10.86 -2.40 -5.63
C TRP A 146 10.97 -3.56 -4.62
N GLY A 147 10.38 -4.72 -4.91
CA GLY A 147 10.47 -5.92 -4.06
C GLY A 147 11.86 -6.52 -4.01
N ASP A 148 12.54 -6.53 -5.17
CA ASP A 148 13.89 -7.08 -5.37
C ASP A 148 15.01 -6.15 -4.88
N LEU A 149 14.69 -4.88 -4.63
CA LEU A 149 15.66 -3.97 -4.04
C LEU A 149 15.97 -4.39 -2.61
N GLU A 150 17.23 -4.18 -2.22
CA GLU A 150 17.69 -4.47 -0.88
C GLU A 150 16.80 -3.81 0.17
N ASP A 151 16.34 -4.62 1.13
CA ASP A 151 15.66 -4.07 2.29
C ASP A 151 16.67 -3.38 3.21
N LEU A 152 16.56 -2.06 3.30
CA LEU A 152 17.40 -1.19 4.11
C LEU A 152 16.90 -1.05 5.55
N PHE A 153 15.80 -1.72 5.90
CA PHE A 153 15.29 -1.82 7.26
C PHE A 153 15.33 -3.28 7.71
N VAL A 154 15.94 -3.58 8.86
CA VAL A 154 16.16 -4.97 9.28
C VAL A 154 14.83 -5.69 9.57
N PRO A 155 14.74 -7.02 9.39
CA PRO A 155 13.63 -7.80 9.92
C PRO A 155 13.73 -7.96 11.45
N GLY A 156 12.69 -8.49 12.09
CA GLY A 156 12.70 -8.79 13.53
C GLY A 156 12.54 -7.57 14.45
N LEU A 157 11.72 -6.62 14.01
CA LEU A 157 11.48 -5.33 14.67
C LEU A 157 10.42 -5.43 15.78
N SER A 158 10.39 -4.46 16.68
CA SER A 158 9.42 -4.33 17.78
C SER A 158 8.09 -3.66 17.36
N ALA A 159 7.82 -3.59 16.05
CA ALA A 159 6.58 -3.04 15.52
C ALA A 159 5.35 -3.87 15.92
N CYS A 160 4.22 -3.20 16.14
CA CYS A 160 2.93 -3.85 16.36
C CYS A 160 2.47 -4.62 15.11
N LEU A 161 1.59 -5.62 15.28
CA LEU A 161 0.95 -6.30 14.16
C LEU A 161 0.15 -5.30 13.32
N GLY A 162 0.43 -5.25 12.01
CA GLY A 162 -0.17 -4.28 11.11
C GLY A 162 0.35 -2.85 11.30
N CYS A 163 1.57 -2.66 11.78
CA CYS A 163 2.16 -1.31 11.85
C CYS A 163 2.35 -0.71 10.45
N ASN A 164 1.58 0.33 10.14
CA ASN A 164 1.70 1.03 8.86
C ASN A 164 3.03 1.78 8.72
N SER A 165 3.53 2.33 9.83
CA SER A 165 4.81 3.05 9.81
C SER A 165 5.97 2.15 9.42
N GLU A 166 5.92 0.85 9.75
CA GLU A 166 6.92 -0.13 9.34
C GLU A 166 6.93 -0.33 7.82
N LEU A 167 5.75 -0.51 7.23
CA LEU A 167 5.56 -0.60 5.78
C LEU A 167 6.06 0.66 5.08
N LEU A 168 5.68 1.83 5.61
CA LEU A 168 6.10 3.13 5.11
C LEU A 168 7.63 3.29 5.08
N ILE A 169 8.30 2.96 6.19
CA ILE A 169 9.76 3.06 6.30
C ILE A 169 10.44 2.16 5.26
N ARG A 170 10.02 0.88 5.15
CA ARG A 170 10.59 -0.07 4.18
C ARG A 170 10.48 0.45 2.76
N HIS A 171 9.28 0.83 2.33
CA HIS A 171 9.05 1.26 0.96
C HIS A 171 9.73 2.59 0.64
N THR A 172 9.72 3.53 1.59
CA THR A 172 10.45 4.79 1.41
C THR A 172 11.96 4.54 1.27
N LEU A 173 12.58 3.76 2.17
CA LEU A 173 14.01 3.51 2.10
C LEU A 173 14.42 2.72 0.86
N ARG A 174 13.61 1.72 0.45
CA ARG A 174 13.83 1.02 -0.83
C ARG A 174 13.83 2.00 -2.00
N ARG A 175 12.96 3.01 -1.98
CA ARG A 175 12.86 3.98 -3.07
C ARG A 175 13.95 5.04 -3.06
N VAL A 176 14.20 5.63 -1.89
CA VAL A 176 15.19 6.71 -1.70
C VAL A 176 16.61 6.16 -1.82
N GLY A 177 16.83 4.92 -1.39
CA GLY A 177 18.06 4.17 -1.60
C GLY A 177 19.12 4.39 -0.52
N PRO A 178 20.28 3.71 -0.65
CA PRO A 178 21.29 3.60 0.39
C PRO A 178 22.13 4.88 0.59
N ASN A 179 22.11 5.81 -0.36
CA ASN A 179 22.84 7.09 -0.23
C ASN A 179 22.03 8.15 0.53
N THR A 180 21.63 7.78 1.75
CA THR A 180 20.67 8.54 2.58
C THR A 180 21.16 8.59 4.02
N VAL A 181 20.90 9.71 4.70
CA VAL A 181 21.02 9.84 6.16
C VAL A 181 19.64 10.10 6.73
N VAL A 182 19.26 9.32 7.73
CA VAL A 182 17.91 9.33 8.30
C VAL A 182 17.90 10.00 9.68
N ALA A 183 16.93 10.88 9.91
CA ALA A 183 16.63 11.42 11.23
C ALA A 183 15.26 10.93 11.70
N THR A 184 15.21 10.34 12.90
CA THR A 184 13.97 9.83 13.50
C THR A 184 13.85 10.31 14.95
N PRO A 185 13.06 11.36 15.25
CA PRO A 185 12.86 11.86 16.61
C PRO A 185 12.08 10.87 17.50
N PRO A 186 12.15 11.01 18.84
CA PRO A 186 11.38 10.23 19.81
C PRO A 186 9.92 9.97 19.39
N GLY A 187 9.52 8.70 19.34
CA GLY A 187 8.20 8.29 18.88
C GLY A 187 8.19 6.82 18.47
N CYS A 188 7.12 6.39 17.80
CA CYS A 188 7.00 4.99 17.37
C CYS A 188 8.13 4.60 16.42
N ILE A 189 8.51 5.46 15.48
CA ILE A 189 9.49 5.14 14.42
C ILE A 189 10.86 4.72 14.97
N PRO A 190 11.50 5.45 15.91
CA PRO A 190 12.68 4.95 16.60
C PRO A 190 12.35 3.77 17.52
N GLY A 191 11.18 3.77 18.19
CA GLY A 191 10.76 2.71 19.10
C GLY A 191 10.52 1.34 18.44
N VAL A 192 10.11 1.32 17.16
CA VAL A 192 9.99 0.09 16.36
C VAL A 192 11.34 -0.42 15.85
N GLY A 193 12.43 0.31 16.11
CA GLY A 193 13.78 -0.17 15.92
C GLY A 193 14.59 0.52 14.82
N THR A 194 14.17 1.66 14.24
CA THR A 194 15.01 2.36 13.24
C THR A 194 16.38 2.74 13.78
N VAL A 195 16.45 3.29 14.99
CA VAL A 195 17.73 3.61 15.68
C VAL A 195 18.41 2.38 16.30
N GLY A 196 17.74 1.22 16.25
CA GLY A 196 18.23 -0.09 16.65
C GLY A 196 18.38 -0.31 18.16
N VAL A 197 19.06 -1.42 18.51
CA VAL A 197 19.26 -1.90 19.89
C VAL A 197 20.72 -2.32 20.10
N ASN A 198 21.23 -2.19 21.32
CA ASN A 198 22.60 -2.62 21.71
C ASN A 198 23.71 -2.11 20.77
N ALA A 199 23.75 -0.79 20.54
CA ALA A 199 24.74 -0.10 19.71
C ALA A 199 24.77 -0.53 18.22
N LYS A 200 23.77 -1.29 17.77
CA LYS A 200 23.52 -1.55 16.34
C LYS A 200 22.29 -0.77 15.91
N THR A 201 22.31 -0.26 14.69
CA THR A 201 21.15 0.38 14.07
C THR A 201 20.21 -0.69 13.47
N GLY A 202 18.91 -0.40 13.39
CA GLY A 202 17.96 -1.22 12.64
C GLY A 202 17.84 -0.84 11.18
N THR A 203 18.59 0.16 10.70
CA THR A 203 18.68 0.52 9.29
C THR A 203 20.06 0.19 8.72
N LYS A 204 20.13 -0.12 7.42
CA LYS A 204 21.41 -0.26 6.70
C LYS A 204 22.00 1.08 6.25
N VAL A 205 21.21 2.15 6.38
CA VAL A 205 21.64 3.54 6.18
C VAL A 205 22.00 4.19 7.52
N PRO A 206 22.90 5.18 7.56
CA PRO A 206 23.13 5.97 8.77
C PRO A 206 21.82 6.60 9.25
N VAL A 207 21.54 6.41 10.53
CA VAL A 207 20.38 6.99 11.22
C VAL A 207 20.83 7.62 12.52
N PHE A 208 20.21 8.73 12.89
CA PHE A 208 20.42 9.32 14.20
C PHE A 208 19.10 9.76 14.82
N HIS A 209 19.13 9.89 16.15
CA HIS A 209 17.98 10.20 16.98
C HIS A 209 18.06 11.67 17.45
N PRO A 210 17.48 12.63 16.70
CA PRO A 210 17.38 14.01 17.17
C PRO A 210 16.44 14.09 18.39
N LEU A 211 16.36 15.27 19.01
CA LEU A 211 15.26 15.55 19.93
C LEU A 211 13.96 15.75 19.15
N LEU A 212 12.83 15.53 19.82
CA LEU A 212 11.52 15.70 19.19
C LEU A 212 11.28 17.13 18.68
N THR A 213 12.00 18.11 19.23
CA THR A 213 11.91 19.54 18.92
C THR A 213 12.78 20.00 17.75
N ASN A 214 13.75 19.20 17.27
CA ASN A 214 14.84 19.71 16.44
C ASN A 214 15.25 18.82 15.25
N THR A 215 14.39 17.90 14.80
CA THR A 215 14.66 17.01 13.67
C THR A 215 15.13 17.74 12.41
N ALA A 216 14.38 18.77 11.99
CA ALA A 216 14.68 19.48 10.74
C ALA A 216 15.97 20.31 10.84
N SER A 217 16.23 20.95 12.00
CA SER A 217 17.46 21.73 12.18
C SER A 217 18.70 20.84 12.26
N MET A 218 18.61 19.64 12.85
CA MET A 218 19.70 18.68 12.85
C MET A 218 20.01 18.17 11.43
N LEU A 219 18.98 17.84 10.63
CA LEU A 219 19.18 17.45 9.23
C LEU A 219 19.75 18.59 8.38
N ALA A 220 19.33 19.83 8.60
CA ALA A 220 19.91 20.99 7.92
C ALA A 220 21.43 21.10 8.18
N GLY A 221 21.86 20.90 9.44
CA GLY A 221 23.28 20.85 9.79
C GLY A 221 24.02 19.72 9.05
N ALA A 222 23.45 18.52 9.03
CA ALA A 222 24.01 17.38 8.31
C ALA A 222 24.13 17.65 6.79
N ARG A 223 23.08 18.20 6.16
CA ARG A 223 23.10 18.57 4.74
C ARG A 223 24.22 19.55 4.42
N ARG A 224 24.37 20.61 5.23
CA ARG A 224 25.42 21.62 5.04
C ARG A 224 26.82 21.02 5.15
N TYR A 225 27.03 20.09 6.08
CA TYR A 225 28.29 19.35 6.17
C TYR A 225 28.58 18.54 4.90
N TYR A 226 27.61 17.76 4.42
CA TYR A 226 27.78 16.95 3.21
C TYR A 226 28.00 17.81 1.95
N ASN A 227 27.30 18.93 1.83
CA ASN A 227 27.55 19.93 0.78
C ASN A 227 28.97 20.48 0.86
N ARG A 228 29.47 20.82 2.06
CA ARG A 228 30.83 21.35 2.25
C ARG A 228 31.92 20.38 1.80
N ILE A 229 31.72 19.08 1.99
CA ILE A 229 32.69 18.05 1.56
C ILE A 229 32.43 17.55 0.13
N GLY A 230 31.46 18.13 -0.58
CA GLY A 230 31.15 17.78 -1.97
C GLY A 230 30.53 16.39 -2.15
N ARG A 231 29.89 15.82 -1.12
CA ARG A 231 29.23 14.52 -1.22
C ARG A 231 27.72 14.72 -1.26
N ASP A 232 27.10 14.35 -2.37
CA ASP A 232 25.64 14.37 -2.46
C ASP A 232 25.04 13.22 -1.65
N VAL A 233 24.25 13.55 -0.63
CA VAL A 233 23.58 12.59 0.25
C VAL A 233 22.17 13.10 0.53
N THR A 234 21.19 12.21 0.42
CA THR A 234 19.79 12.54 0.71
C THR A 234 19.59 12.66 2.21
N MET A 235 19.10 13.81 2.68
CA MET A 235 18.63 13.98 4.06
C MET A 235 17.16 13.58 4.13
N LEU A 236 16.82 12.60 4.97
CA LEU A 236 15.47 12.07 5.12
C LEU A 236 15.04 12.12 6.59
N ALA A 237 13.90 12.76 6.87
CA ALA A 237 13.23 12.69 8.17
C ALA A 237 12.01 11.78 8.10
N PHE A 238 11.86 10.94 9.13
CA PHE A 238 10.58 10.35 9.49
C PHE A 238 10.18 10.85 10.86
N ALA A 239 9.21 11.76 10.93
CA ALA A 239 8.66 12.25 12.18
C ALA A 239 7.18 11.88 12.30
N GLY A 240 6.75 11.41 13.46
CA GLY A 240 5.31 11.29 13.75
C GLY A 240 4.64 12.67 13.72
N ASP A 241 3.32 12.70 13.58
CA ASP A 241 2.55 13.95 13.55
C ASP A 241 2.73 14.81 14.81
N GLY A 242 2.89 14.22 16.00
CA GLY A 242 3.25 15.01 17.19
C GLY A 242 4.58 15.77 17.06
N GLY A 243 5.57 15.16 16.40
CA GLY A 243 6.85 15.82 16.12
C GLY A 243 6.73 16.87 15.01
N ALA A 244 5.94 16.59 13.98
CA ALA A 244 5.84 17.48 12.81
C ALA A 244 4.84 18.63 13.03
N ALA A 245 3.68 18.35 13.60
CA ALA A 245 2.55 19.28 13.72
C ALA A 245 2.53 20.05 15.04
N ASP A 246 3.19 19.58 16.10
CA ASP A 246 3.21 20.24 17.41
C ASP A 246 4.62 20.70 17.79
N VAL A 247 5.34 19.88 18.57
CA VAL A 247 6.49 20.32 19.36
C VAL A 247 7.76 20.54 18.51
N GLY A 248 7.87 19.83 17.38
CA GLY A 248 8.96 20.03 16.41
C GLY A 248 8.59 20.96 15.25
N PHE A 249 7.35 21.46 15.19
CA PHE A 249 6.89 22.31 14.10
C PHE A 249 7.72 23.58 13.96
N GLN A 250 8.18 24.18 15.06
CA GLN A 250 9.06 25.36 15.01
C GLN A 250 10.33 25.12 14.18
N SER A 251 10.94 23.93 14.32
CA SER A 251 12.19 23.59 13.62
C SER A 251 11.92 23.26 12.15
N LEU A 252 10.81 22.57 11.89
CA LEU A 252 10.33 22.26 10.55
C LEU A 252 10.01 23.54 9.78
N SER A 253 9.20 24.42 10.37
CA SER A 253 8.81 25.73 9.84
C SER A 253 10.03 26.58 9.50
N GLY A 254 10.99 26.71 10.43
CA GLY A 254 12.22 27.46 10.17
C GLY A 254 13.12 26.82 9.10
N ALA A 255 13.19 25.49 9.01
CA ALA A 255 13.95 24.82 7.95
C ALA A 255 13.27 24.96 6.58
N ALA A 256 11.93 24.94 6.55
CA ALA A 256 11.15 25.15 5.34
C ALA A 256 11.32 26.57 4.80
N GLU A 257 11.24 27.58 5.66
CA GLU A 257 11.44 28.99 5.33
C GLU A 257 12.83 29.27 4.72
N ARG A 258 13.87 28.58 5.20
CA ARG A 258 15.22 28.65 4.62
C ARG A 258 15.43 27.81 3.36
N GLY A 259 14.42 27.06 2.91
CA GLY A 259 14.53 26.17 1.75
C GLY A 259 15.55 25.05 1.94
N GLU A 260 15.70 24.52 3.16
CA GLU A 260 16.71 23.48 3.44
C GLU A 260 16.45 22.21 2.59
N GLN A 261 17.50 21.70 1.96
CA GLN A 261 17.47 20.54 1.07
C GLN A 261 17.31 19.21 1.83
N MET A 262 16.06 18.76 1.99
CA MET A 262 15.73 17.49 2.63
C MET A 262 14.35 16.98 2.22
N ILE A 263 14.13 15.68 2.40
CA ILE A 263 12.81 15.07 2.39
C ILE A 263 12.33 14.97 3.85
N TYR A 264 11.19 15.57 4.17
CA TYR A 264 10.58 15.48 5.49
C TYR A 264 9.24 14.76 5.38
N ILE A 265 9.17 13.55 5.93
CA ILE A 265 7.95 12.74 5.94
C ILE A 265 7.30 12.85 7.33
N CYS A 266 6.13 13.48 7.37
CA CYS A 266 5.21 13.42 8.50
C CYS A 266 4.42 12.12 8.43
N VAL A 267 4.69 11.19 9.34
CA VAL A 267 3.97 9.94 9.51
C VAL A 267 2.78 10.20 10.44
N ASP A 268 1.66 10.59 9.83
CA ASP A 268 0.47 11.01 10.56
C ASP A 268 -0.40 9.82 10.91
N ASN A 269 -0.28 9.40 12.16
CA ASN A 269 -1.16 8.39 12.74
C ASN A 269 -2.25 9.05 13.59
N GLU A 270 -2.39 10.38 13.50
CA GLU A 270 -3.40 11.23 14.12
C GLU A 270 -3.34 11.27 15.65
N GLY A 271 -2.18 11.01 16.25
CA GLY A 271 -2.00 11.03 17.69
C GLY A 271 -0.58 10.74 18.15
N TYR A 272 -0.33 10.85 19.45
CA TYR A 272 0.95 10.46 20.03
C TYR A 272 0.88 8.98 20.42
N MET A 273 0.97 8.09 19.42
CA MET A 273 0.73 6.66 19.63
C MET A 273 1.71 6.02 20.60
N ASN A 274 2.98 6.41 20.52
CA ASN A 274 4.05 5.84 21.35
C ASN A 274 3.83 6.04 22.85
N THR A 275 3.27 7.20 23.23
CA THR A 275 3.14 7.60 24.62
C THR A 275 1.75 7.30 25.20
N GLY A 276 0.94 6.49 24.51
CA GLY A 276 -0.39 6.09 24.97
C GLY A 276 -1.52 6.87 24.31
N VAL A 277 -1.41 7.15 23.00
CA VAL A 277 -2.49 7.73 22.17
C VAL A 277 -2.96 9.09 22.73
N GLN A 278 -2.05 10.02 22.98
CA GLN A 278 -2.43 11.40 23.33
C GLN A 278 -2.86 12.20 22.09
N ARG A 279 -3.59 13.29 22.33
CA ARG A 279 -4.09 14.22 21.30
C ARG A 279 -2.95 14.97 20.64
N SER A 280 -2.87 14.84 19.33
CA SER A 280 -2.05 15.66 18.43
C SER A 280 -2.84 16.81 17.82
N SER A 281 -2.13 17.78 17.25
CA SER A 281 -2.78 18.77 16.38
C SER A 281 -3.45 18.14 15.16
N THR A 282 -2.97 17.00 14.64
CA THR A 282 -3.59 16.33 13.49
C THR A 282 -4.76 15.42 13.85
N THR A 283 -4.94 15.05 15.13
CA THR A 283 -6.09 14.27 15.60
C THR A 283 -7.42 14.84 15.05
N PRO A 284 -8.34 14.03 14.50
CA PRO A 284 -9.61 14.54 13.96
C PRO A 284 -10.52 15.20 15.00
N PHE A 285 -11.43 16.06 14.54
CA PHE A 285 -12.49 16.60 15.37
C PHE A 285 -13.36 15.47 15.94
N GLY A 286 -13.73 15.57 17.22
CA GLY A 286 -14.55 14.58 17.92
C GLY A 286 -13.82 13.27 18.28
N ALA A 287 -12.58 13.06 17.82
CA ALA A 287 -11.85 11.84 18.09
C ALA A 287 -11.53 11.67 19.59
N TRP A 288 -11.64 10.42 20.04
CA TRP A 288 -11.21 9.99 21.37
C TRP A 288 -9.69 9.82 21.41
N THR A 289 -9.05 10.32 22.46
CA THR A 289 -7.65 10.04 22.79
C THR A 289 -7.53 9.92 24.31
N SER A 290 -6.39 9.44 24.84
CA SER A 290 -6.18 9.37 26.30
C SER A 290 -6.25 10.74 26.99
N THR A 291 -5.97 11.82 26.25
CA THR A 291 -6.04 13.21 26.74
C THR A 291 -7.29 13.97 26.28
N THR A 292 -8.10 13.39 25.40
CA THR A 292 -9.41 13.92 24.97
C THR A 292 -10.44 12.80 25.01
N PRO A 293 -10.78 12.27 26.20
CA PRO A 293 -11.75 11.19 26.31
C PRO A 293 -13.15 11.66 25.90
N VAL A 294 -13.99 10.69 25.58
CA VAL A 294 -15.40 10.88 25.23
C VAL A 294 -16.23 10.27 26.36
N GLY A 295 -17.14 11.04 26.92
CA GLY A 295 -18.01 10.66 28.03
C GLY A 295 -19.06 11.74 28.31
N ALA A 296 -19.62 11.74 29.53
CA ALA A 296 -20.70 12.68 29.88
C ALA A 296 -20.28 14.16 29.81
N VAL A 297 -19.01 14.46 30.11
CA VAL A 297 -18.48 15.84 30.19
C VAL A 297 -17.63 16.19 28.97
N LEU A 298 -16.71 15.30 28.58
CA LEU A 298 -15.78 15.53 27.47
C LEU A 298 -16.30 14.87 26.19
N ARG A 299 -16.11 15.52 25.05
CA ARG A 299 -16.66 15.11 23.75
C ARG A 299 -15.56 14.88 22.71
N GLY A 300 -14.40 14.39 23.13
CA GLY A 300 -13.25 14.23 22.25
C GLY A 300 -12.56 15.55 21.92
N LYS A 301 -11.73 15.56 20.86
CA LYS A 301 -11.05 16.78 20.41
C LYS A 301 -12.06 17.82 19.91
N THR A 302 -11.95 19.05 20.40
CA THR A 302 -12.90 20.15 20.10
C THR A 302 -12.44 21.09 18.98
N ARG A 303 -11.29 20.80 18.36
CA ARG A 303 -10.69 21.60 17.29
C ARG A 303 -10.41 20.71 16.09
N ASP A 304 -10.56 21.24 14.90
CA ASP A 304 -10.24 20.52 13.66
C ASP A 304 -8.77 20.12 13.60
N ALA A 305 -8.47 19.14 12.76
CA ALA A 305 -7.10 18.75 12.45
C ALA A 305 -6.34 19.95 11.88
N LYS A 306 -5.12 20.17 12.38
CA LYS A 306 -4.24 21.19 11.82
C LYS A 306 -3.95 20.82 10.35
N PRO A 307 -4.19 21.72 9.38
CA PRO A 307 -3.98 21.43 7.98
C PRO A 307 -2.48 21.54 7.64
N LEU A 308 -1.66 20.67 8.24
CA LEU A 308 -0.20 20.72 8.14
C LEU A 308 0.30 20.76 6.68
N PRO A 309 -0.24 19.98 5.73
CA PRO A 309 0.18 20.09 4.32
C PRO A 309 -0.01 21.49 3.76
N LEU A 310 -1.14 22.15 4.05
CA LEU A 310 -1.38 23.52 3.59
C LEU A 310 -0.42 24.52 4.23
N LEU A 311 -0.08 24.34 5.51
CA LEU A 311 0.95 25.16 6.16
C LEU A 311 2.31 25.01 5.47
N MET A 312 2.67 23.80 5.05
CA MET A 312 3.92 23.55 4.32
C MET A 312 3.89 24.13 2.90
N VAL A 313 2.72 24.15 2.24
CA VAL A 313 2.53 24.88 0.97
C VAL A 313 2.75 26.39 1.20
N MET A 314 2.21 26.94 2.29
CA MET A 314 2.39 28.36 2.63
C MET A 314 3.84 28.71 3.00
N HIS A 315 4.65 27.73 3.42
CA HIS A 315 6.10 27.88 3.56
C HIS A 315 6.86 27.85 2.23
N ASN A 316 6.16 27.69 1.09
CA ASN A 316 6.74 27.62 -0.24
C ASN A 316 7.82 26.51 -0.35
N CYS A 317 7.56 25.36 0.29
CA CYS A 317 8.39 24.17 0.08
C CYS A 317 8.40 23.80 -1.41
N GLU A 318 9.56 23.36 -1.91
CA GLU A 318 9.77 22.97 -3.31
C GLU A 318 8.77 21.88 -3.76
N TYR A 319 8.40 21.00 -2.83
CA TYR A 319 7.37 19.99 -3.06
C TYR A 319 6.58 19.72 -1.79
N VAL A 320 5.25 19.65 -1.94
CA VAL A 320 4.35 19.22 -0.87
C VAL A 320 3.37 18.20 -1.43
N ALA A 321 3.22 17.07 -0.73
CA ALA A 321 2.22 16.07 -1.07
C ALA A 321 1.59 15.44 0.17
N THR A 322 0.36 14.95 0.00
CA THR A 322 -0.25 13.97 0.91
C THR A 322 -0.15 12.59 0.29
N ALA A 323 -0.10 11.52 1.09
CA ALA A 323 -0.12 10.15 0.57
C ALA A 323 -0.74 9.17 1.57
N SER A 324 -1.07 7.98 1.08
CA SER A 324 -1.50 6.83 1.87
C SER A 324 -0.83 5.56 1.33
N THR A 325 -0.51 4.63 2.22
CA THR A 325 0.03 3.32 1.83
C THR A 325 -1.02 2.38 1.23
N ALA A 326 -2.30 2.75 1.24
CA ALA A 326 -3.31 2.06 0.43
C ALA A 326 -3.11 2.29 -1.08
N PHE A 327 -2.51 3.42 -1.46
CA PHE A 327 -2.24 3.79 -2.84
C PHE A 327 -0.73 3.85 -3.10
N MET A 328 -0.08 2.68 -3.02
CA MET A 328 1.38 2.60 -3.13
C MET A 328 1.93 3.18 -4.44
N GLU A 329 1.22 3.10 -5.57
CA GLU A 329 1.71 3.63 -6.86
C GLU A 329 1.82 5.15 -6.83
N ASP A 330 0.79 5.78 -6.29
CA ASP A 330 0.76 7.21 -6.02
C ASP A 330 1.84 7.60 -5.00
N PHE A 331 2.01 6.82 -3.93
CA PHE A 331 3.06 7.08 -2.94
C PHE A 331 4.47 7.05 -3.55
N TYR A 332 4.79 6.03 -4.36
CA TYR A 332 6.07 5.94 -5.07
C TYR A 332 6.25 7.09 -6.07
N ALA A 333 5.24 7.43 -6.87
CA ALA A 333 5.31 8.57 -7.79
C ALA A 333 5.55 9.90 -7.05
N LYS A 334 5.02 10.04 -5.83
CA LYS A 334 5.26 11.21 -4.96
C LYS A 334 6.66 11.20 -4.35
N LEU A 335 7.22 10.03 -4.01
CA LEU A 335 8.61 9.89 -3.58
C LEU A 335 9.58 10.30 -4.69
N ASP A 336 9.33 9.93 -5.94
CA ASP A 336 10.15 10.32 -7.10
C ASP A 336 10.26 11.83 -7.22
N LYS A 337 9.12 12.50 -7.15
CA LYS A 337 9.05 13.97 -7.17
C LYS A 337 9.76 14.58 -5.96
N ALA A 338 9.60 14.00 -4.78
CA ALA A 338 10.25 14.47 -3.56
C ALA A 338 11.77 14.32 -3.61
N ILE A 339 12.30 13.22 -4.16
CA ILE A 339 13.74 13.01 -4.34
C ILE A 339 14.34 14.08 -5.25
N GLU A 340 13.67 14.39 -6.36
CA GLU A 340 14.15 15.44 -7.28
C GLU A 340 13.98 16.85 -6.70
N ALA A 341 12.90 17.12 -5.97
CA ALA A 341 12.67 18.39 -5.29
C ALA A 341 13.68 18.64 -4.15
N ALA A 342 14.02 17.60 -3.38
CA ALA A 342 14.95 17.70 -2.26
C ALA A 342 16.36 18.17 -2.64
N LYS A 343 16.72 18.07 -3.93
CA LYS A 343 17.97 18.61 -4.48
C LYS A 343 17.99 20.14 -4.54
N ARG A 344 16.82 20.79 -4.55
CA ARG A 344 16.66 22.26 -4.70
C ARG A 344 16.15 22.93 -3.43
N GLY A 345 15.25 22.27 -2.70
CA GLY A 345 14.68 22.80 -1.46
C GLY A 345 14.02 21.71 -0.62
N MET A 346 13.12 22.09 0.29
CA MET A 346 12.42 21.12 1.13
C MET A 346 11.32 20.39 0.35
N ALA A 347 11.33 19.07 0.39
CA ALA A 347 10.22 18.23 -0.02
C ALA A 347 9.49 17.70 1.23
N PHE A 348 8.24 18.08 1.42
CA PHE A 348 7.40 17.62 2.53
C PHE A 348 6.35 16.62 2.04
N ILE A 349 6.24 15.48 2.72
CA ILE A 349 5.18 14.51 2.46
C ILE A 349 4.44 14.21 3.76
N HIS A 350 3.13 14.43 3.74
CA HIS A 350 2.22 14.05 4.82
C HIS A 350 1.60 12.71 4.50
N VAL A 351 1.99 11.66 5.22
CA VAL A 351 1.51 10.31 4.95
C VAL A 351 0.53 9.91 6.05
N PHE A 352 -0.71 9.67 5.67
CA PHE A 352 -1.68 9.07 6.58
C PHE A 352 -1.28 7.61 6.85
N SER A 353 -1.04 7.30 8.11
CA SER A 353 -0.47 6.05 8.59
C SER A 353 -1.26 5.58 9.82
N PRO A 354 -2.52 5.14 9.67
CA PRO A 354 -3.36 4.77 10.80
C PRO A 354 -2.72 3.66 11.65
N CYS A 355 -2.92 3.76 12.96
CA CYS A 355 -2.37 2.84 13.95
C CYS A 355 -3.46 1.87 14.43
N PRO A 356 -3.42 0.56 14.06
CA PRO A 356 -4.42 -0.41 14.51
C PRO A 356 -4.50 -0.53 16.03
N THR A 357 -3.34 -0.51 16.70
CA THR A 357 -3.26 -0.57 18.17
C THR A 357 -3.85 0.68 18.82
N GLY A 358 -3.54 1.86 18.29
CA GLY A 358 -3.99 3.13 18.85
C GLY A 358 -5.48 3.38 18.65
N TRP A 359 -5.95 3.18 17.42
CA TRP A 359 -7.34 3.36 17.02
C TRP A 359 -8.22 2.13 17.27
N ARG A 360 -7.64 1.04 17.76
CA ARG A 360 -8.32 -0.18 18.21
C ARG A 360 -9.17 -0.87 17.14
N TYR A 361 -8.64 -0.94 15.93
CA TYR A 361 -9.25 -1.74 14.86
C TYR A 361 -8.39 -2.98 14.54
N PRO A 362 -8.98 -4.06 14.01
CA PRO A 362 -8.26 -5.28 13.64
C PRO A 362 -7.09 -5.00 12.66
N PRO A 363 -5.87 -5.48 12.92
CA PRO A 363 -4.71 -5.26 12.04
C PRO A 363 -4.92 -5.63 10.57
N ARG A 364 -5.77 -6.63 10.28
CA ARG A 364 -6.10 -7.06 8.91
C ARG A 364 -6.81 -5.98 8.07
N GLN A 365 -7.42 -4.98 8.72
CA GLN A 365 -8.12 -3.87 8.06
C GLN A 365 -7.19 -2.69 7.80
N LEU A 366 -5.88 -2.80 8.07
CA LEU A 366 -4.95 -1.69 7.96
C LEU A 366 -5.03 -0.94 6.63
N ILE A 367 -4.98 -1.67 5.52
CA ILE A 367 -4.98 -1.09 4.17
C ILE A 367 -6.35 -0.54 3.78
N GLU A 368 -7.43 -1.06 4.37
CA GLU A 368 -8.79 -0.55 4.16
C GLU A 368 -9.03 0.76 4.90
N VAL A 369 -8.39 0.93 6.07
CA VAL A 369 -8.49 2.16 6.88
C VAL A 369 -7.55 3.25 6.37
N ALA A 370 -6.37 2.87 5.84
CA ALA A 370 -5.39 3.80 5.28
C ALA A 370 -5.87 4.40 3.96
#